data_AF-A0A9Q9MGR0-F1
#
_entry.id   AF-A0A9Q9MGR0-F1
#
_cell.length_a   1.000
_cell.length_b   1.000
_cell.length_c   1.000
_cell.angle_alpha   90.00
_cell.angle_beta   90.00
_cell.angle_gamma   90.00
#
_symmetry.space_group_name_H-M   'P 1'
#
loop_
_entity.id
_entity.type
_entity.pdbx_description
1 polymer ?
#
loop_
_entity_poly.entity_id
_entity_poly.type
_entity_poly.pdbx_seq_one_letter_code
_entity_poly.pdbx_strand_id
1 'polypeptide(L)'
;MHRAGSRILTVVLASALGAGALGCGFINQVKQTVDNVSAITDLADRLGKSGKLTFTAEYKTDDGTATTVVQQPPKAAYIGKDGRFILTEDALLVCNGKTGQKVVCQKSAVQTGQLSSADQAAYLSAVAGGGFINTEMALALMTAAAVVPGVKIAENTATIAGQQSDCLDVTGIPQDANAGPNDVSAKEFHVCVAESGLLTRFKGVGTDDKAIGVELSKYSEKVDAQAFVAPKGAQIVTATAPPAPGK
;
A
#
# COMPACT_ATOMS: atom_id res chain seq x y z
N MET A 1 85.39 15.30 19.84
CA MET A 1 84.00 15.54 19.41
C MET A 1 83.31 14.20 19.23
N HIS A 2 82.30 13.93 20.06
CA HIS A 2 81.46 12.73 19.99
C HIS A 2 80.36 12.93 18.94
N ARG A 3 80.11 11.95 18.06
CA ARG A 3 78.79 11.30 17.96
C ARG A 3 78.80 10.10 17.02
N ALA A 4 78.10 9.09 17.50
CA ALA A 4 78.06 7.72 17.04
C ALA A 4 77.20 7.53 15.77
N GLY A 5 77.57 6.51 15.01
CA GLY A 5 76.90 6.09 13.80
C GLY A 5 75.59 5.34 14.01
N SER A 6 74.71 5.52 13.01
CA SER A 6 73.82 4.56 12.35
C SER A 6 73.20 3.45 13.19
N ARG A 7 71.86 3.50 13.33
CA ARG A 7 70.94 2.36 13.08
C ARG A 7 69.55 2.91 12.71
N ILE A 8 69.23 2.97 11.42
CA ILE A 8 67.84 3.07 10.97
C ILE A 8 67.42 1.65 10.59
N LEU A 9 66.55 1.04 11.40
CA LEU A 9 65.85 -0.19 11.06
C LEU A 9 64.88 0.12 9.91
N THR A 10 65.13 -0.46 8.74
CA THR A 10 64.12 -0.53 7.67
C THR A 10 63.13 -1.63 8.03
N VAL A 11 61.95 -1.24 8.52
CA VAL A 11 60.82 -2.16 8.68
C VAL A 11 60.24 -2.39 7.29
N VAL A 12 60.53 -3.55 6.71
CA VAL A 12 59.81 -4.06 5.54
C VAL A 12 58.44 -4.57 6.03
N LEU A 13 57.43 -3.70 6.01
CA LEU A 13 56.05 -4.15 6.08
C LEU A 13 55.70 -4.77 4.73
N ALA A 14 55.79 -6.10 4.67
CA ALA A 14 55.31 -6.89 3.56
C ALA A 14 53.81 -6.61 3.35
N SER A 15 53.49 -5.99 2.22
CA SER A 15 52.15 -5.89 1.67
C SER A 15 51.66 -7.29 1.30
N ALA A 16 51.03 -7.98 2.25
CA ALA A 16 50.19 -9.12 1.95
C ALA A 16 48.90 -8.60 1.28
N LEU A 17 48.97 -8.40 -0.04
CA LEU A 17 47.79 -8.34 -0.89
C LEU A 17 47.13 -9.72 -0.86
N GLY A 18 46.32 -9.95 0.16
CA GLY A 18 45.32 -11.01 0.13
C GLY A 18 44.32 -10.64 -0.96
N ALA A 19 44.53 -11.16 -2.17
CA ALA A 19 43.51 -11.26 -3.21
C ALA A 19 42.44 -12.25 -2.74
N GLY A 20 41.67 -11.85 -1.73
CA GLY A 20 40.50 -12.56 -1.25
C GLY A 20 39.35 -12.33 -2.23
N ALA A 21 38.71 -13.41 -2.64
CA ALA A 21 37.63 -13.50 -3.61
C ALA A 21 36.35 -12.73 -3.22
N LEU A 22 36.39 -11.40 -3.19
CA LEU A 22 35.21 -10.54 -3.03
C LEU A 22 34.50 -10.26 -4.38
N GLY A 23 35.03 -10.78 -5.49
CA GLY A 23 34.71 -10.30 -6.84
C GLY A 23 33.43 -10.82 -7.49
N CYS A 24 32.87 -11.95 -7.07
CA CYS A 24 31.72 -12.56 -7.78
C CYS A 24 30.42 -12.58 -6.97
N GLY A 25 30.49 -12.75 -5.64
CA GLY A 25 29.30 -12.79 -4.78
C GLY A 25 28.67 -11.40 -4.58
N PHE A 26 29.51 -10.38 -4.35
CA PHE A 26 29.04 -9.01 -4.10
C PHE A 26 28.42 -8.38 -5.35
N ILE A 27 28.98 -8.63 -6.54
CA ILE A 27 28.46 -8.08 -7.80
C ILE A 27 27.09 -8.67 -8.13
N ASN A 28 26.89 -9.98 -7.97
CA ASN A 28 25.58 -10.60 -8.20
C ASN A 28 24.53 -10.12 -7.20
N GLN A 29 24.92 -9.93 -5.93
CA GLN A 29 24.02 -9.42 -4.90
C GLN A 29 23.63 -7.96 -5.16
N VAL A 30 24.58 -7.13 -5.59
CA VAL A 30 24.31 -5.73 -5.99
C VAL A 30 23.40 -5.69 -7.22
N LYS A 31 23.67 -6.49 -8.26
CA LYS A 31 22.83 -6.55 -9.46
C LYS A 31 21.40 -7.00 -9.14
N GLN A 32 21.24 -8.07 -8.37
CA GLN A 32 19.93 -8.57 -7.95
C GLN A 32 19.17 -7.53 -7.11
N THR A 33 19.87 -6.80 -6.23
CA THR A 33 19.25 -5.73 -5.44
C THR A 33 18.76 -4.58 -6.32
N VAL A 34 19.56 -4.17 -7.31
CA VAL A 34 19.16 -3.12 -8.27
C VAL A 34 17.97 -3.56 -9.12
N ASP A 35 18.00 -4.78 -9.66
CA ASP A 35 16.93 -5.33 -10.49
C ASP A 35 15.61 -5.45 -9.68
N ASN A 36 15.68 -5.87 -8.42
CA ASN A 36 14.54 -5.91 -7.50
C ASN A 36 13.95 -4.50 -7.25
N VAL A 37 14.79 -3.51 -6.97
CA VAL A 37 14.34 -2.13 -6.73
C VAL A 37 13.67 -1.54 -7.97
N SER A 38 14.15 -1.85 -9.18
CA SER A 38 13.47 -1.43 -10.41
C SER A 38 12.09 -2.07 -10.54
N ALA A 39 11.95 -3.39 -10.31
CA ALA A 39 10.67 -4.08 -10.47
C ALA A 39 9.58 -3.53 -9.53
N ILE A 40 9.91 -3.30 -8.25
CA ILE A 40 8.95 -2.72 -7.30
C ILE A 40 8.63 -1.25 -7.63
N THR A 41 9.61 -0.48 -8.07
CA THR A 41 9.40 0.93 -8.44
C THR A 41 8.54 1.04 -9.69
N ASP A 42 8.80 0.23 -10.72
CA ASP A 42 8.03 0.23 -11.96
C ASP A 42 6.57 -0.18 -11.72
N LEU A 43 6.35 -1.21 -10.88
CA LEU A 43 5.00 -1.62 -10.53
C LEU A 43 4.30 -0.59 -9.62
N ALA A 44 5.02 0.03 -8.70
CA ALA A 44 4.51 1.12 -7.85
C ALA A 44 4.13 2.35 -8.70
N ASP A 45 4.95 2.73 -9.67
CA ASP A 45 4.67 3.82 -10.61
C ASP A 45 3.46 3.52 -11.47
N ARG A 46 3.27 2.26 -11.87
CA ARG A 46 2.07 1.82 -12.58
C ARG A 46 0.84 1.91 -11.67
N LEU A 47 0.94 1.42 -10.44
CA LEU A 47 -0.12 1.51 -9.44
C LEU A 47 -0.48 2.97 -9.11
N GLY A 48 0.50 3.87 -9.05
CA GLY A 48 0.29 5.30 -8.82
C GLY A 48 -0.51 6.00 -9.93
N LYS A 49 -0.61 5.40 -11.12
CA LYS A 49 -1.48 5.90 -12.20
C LYS A 49 -2.96 5.55 -12.00
N SER A 50 -3.26 4.61 -11.10
CA SER A 50 -4.63 4.18 -10.78
C SER A 50 -5.54 5.34 -10.38
N GLY A 51 -5.02 6.35 -9.69
CA GLY A 51 -5.78 7.52 -9.23
C GLY A 51 -6.34 8.39 -10.36
N LYS A 52 -6.00 8.08 -11.62
CA LYS A 52 -6.55 8.72 -12.83
C LYS A 52 -7.65 7.90 -13.50
N LEU A 53 -7.86 6.66 -13.06
CA LEU A 53 -8.82 5.75 -13.67
C LEU A 53 -10.26 6.11 -13.29
N THR A 54 -11.18 5.85 -14.20
CA THR A 54 -12.63 5.91 -13.94
C THR A 54 -13.18 4.48 -14.01
N PHE A 55 -13.67 3.95 -12.89
CA PHE A 55 -14.11 2.55 -12.81
C PHE A 55 -15.08 2.27 -11.65
N THR A 56 -15.74 1.12 -11.75
CA THR A 56 -16.38 0.41 -10.65
C THR A 56 -15.74 -0.97 -10.49
N ALA A 57 -15.26 -1.28 -9.30
CA ALA A 57 -14.65 -2.56 -8.96
C ALA A 57 -15.31 -3.16 -7.71
N GLU A 58 -15.46 -4.48 -7.69
CA GLU A 58 -15.84 -5.23 -6.49
C GLU A 58 -14.62 -6.01 -6.00
N TYR A 59 -14.15 -5.69 -4.80
CA TYR A 59 -13.06 -6.37 -4.13
C TYR A 59 -13.59 -7.28 -3.03
N LYS A 60 -12.85 -8.35 -2.74
CA LYS A 60 -13.08 -9.21 -1.58
C LYS A 60 -11.83 -9.28 -0.72
N THR A 61 -12.01 -9.13 0.58
CA THR A 61 -11.01 -9.49 1.60
C THR A 61 -10.97 -11.02 1.78
N ASP A 62 -9.97 -11.54 2.50
CA ASP A 62 -9.79 -12.97 2.73
C ASP A 62 -10.93 -13.62 3.54
N ASP A 63 -11.63 -12.83 4.37
CA ASP A 63 -12.85 -13.26 5.08
C ASP A 63 -14.10 -13.31 4.17
N GLY A 64 -13.95 -12.95 2.89
CA GLY A 64 -15.01 -12.91 1.89
C GLY A 64 -15.86 -11.64 1.93
N THR A 65 -15.55 -10.66 2.79
CA THR A 65 -16.25 -9.37 2.84
C THR A 65 -16.05 -8.63 1.52
N ALA A 66 -17.17 -8.28 0.86
CA ALA A 66 -17.16 -7.60 -0.42
C ALA A 66 -17.28 -6.08 -0.24
N THR A 67 -16.42 -5.35 -0.96
CA THR A 67 -16.43 -3.88 -1.00
C THR A 67 -16.44 -3.42 -2.44
N THR A 68 -17.39 -2.56 -2.78
CA THR A 68 -17.44 -1.89 -4.08
C THR A 68 -16.67 -0.59 -4.00
N VAL A 69 -15.71 -0.40 -4.90
CA VAL A 69 -14.98 0.84 -5.10
C VAL A 69 -15.45 1.48 -6.40
N VAL A 70 -15.94 2.71 -6.32
CA VAL A 70 -16.32 3.51 -7.49
C VAL A 70 -15.39 4.71 -7.53
N GLN A 71 -14.67 4.88 -8.63
CA GLN A 71 -13.72 5.97 -8.80
C GLN A 71 -14.05 6.76 -10.06
N GLN A 72 -14.14 8.08 -9.91
CA GLN A 72 -14.25 9.03 -11.00
C GLN A 72 -13.53 10.30 -10.54
N PRO A 73 -12.20 10.41 -10.74
CA PRO A 73 -11.39 11.44 -10.12
C PRO A 73 -11.94 12.85 -10.36
N PRO A 74 -11.95 13.72 -9.33
CA PRO A 74 -11.36 13.52 -7.99
C PRO A 74 -12.28 12.79 -6.99
N LYS A 75 -13.39 12.19 -7.44
CA LYS A 75 -14.35 11.51 -6.57
C LYS A 75 -14.01 10.02 -6.40
N ALA A 76 -14.20 9.52 -5.20
CA ALA A 76 -14.10 8.10 -4.88
C ALA A 76 -15.18 7.69 -3.88
N ALA A 77 -15.70 6.47 -3.98
CA ALA A 77 -16.64 5.91 -3.04
C ALA A 77 -16.29 4.45 -2.74
N TYR A 78 -16.24 4.11 -1.46
CA TYR A 78 -16.03 2.77 -0.93
C TYR A 78 -17.32 2.35 -0.24
N ILE A 79 -17.95 1.30 -0.75
CA ILE A 79 -19.28 0.86 -0.36
C ILE A 79 -19.15 -0.58 0.12
N GLY A 80 -19.20 -0.78 1.42
CA GLY A 80 -19.23 -2.12 2.01
C GLY A 80 -20.57 -2.43 2.66
N LYS A 81 -20.60 -3.51 3.43
CA LYS A 81 -21.84 -4.08 3.98
C LYS A 81 -22.53 -3.16 4.99
N ASP A 82 -21.73 -2.50 5.83
CA ASP A 82 -22.21 -1.78 7.01
C ASP A 82 -22.02 -0.26 6.92
N GLY A 83 -21.46 0.24 5.82
CA GLY A 83 -21.25 1.67 5.63
C GLY A 83 -20.73 2.09 4.26
N ARG A 84 -20.51 3.40 4.12
CA ARG A 84 -19.90 4.02 2.94
C ARG A 84 -18.89 5.07 3.35
N PHE A 85 -17.76 5.11 2.65
CA PHE A 85 -16.81 6.22 2.69
C PHE A 85 -16.82 6.89 1.32
N ILE A 86 -17.19 8.17 1.27
CA ILE A 86 -17.34 8.92 0.00
C ILE A 86 -16.46 10.15 0.08
N LEU A 87 -15.64 10.34 -0.94
CA LEU A 87 -14.80 11.51 -1.15
C LEU A 87 -15.23 12.20 -2.45
N THR A 88 -15.48 13.50 -2.39
CA THR A 88 -15.73 14.38 -3.55
C THR A 88 -14.80 15.59 -3.50
N GLU A 89 -14.90 16.51 -4.47
CA GLU A 89 -14.11 17.75 -4.43
C GLU A 89 -14.27 18.50 -3.10
N ASP A 90 -15.51 18.64 -2.64
CA ASP A 90 -15.84 19.55 -1.55
C ASP A 90 -16.11 18.86 -0.20
N ALA A 91 -16.29 17.54 -0.20
CA ALA A 91 -16.84 16.83 0.95
C ALA A 91 -16.27 15.42 1.13
N LEU A 92 -16.16 15.06 2.40
CA LEU A 92 -15.97 13.70 2.88
C LEU A 92 -17.25 13.29 3.60
N LEU A 93 -17.77 12.11 3.27
CA LEU A 93 -18.91 11.51 3.93
C LEU A 93 -18.55 10.13 4.48
N VAL A 94 -18.82 9.91 5.76
CA VAL A 94 -18.76 8.60 6.40
C VAL A 94 -20.18 8.23 6.80
N CYS A 95 -20.74 7.23 6.14
CA CYS A 95 -22.08 6.75 6.38
C CYS A 95 -22.05 5.42 7.11
N ASN A 96 -22.77 5.33 8.21
CA ASN A 96 -22.95 4.09 8.97
C ASN A 96 -24.40 3.63 8.87
N GLY A 97 -24.60 2.33 8.68
CA GLY A 97 -25.91 1.71 8.61
C GLY A 97 -26.10 0.86 7.36
N LYS A 98 -26.94 -0.16 7.49
CA LYS A 98 -27.24 -1.12 6.42
C LYS A 98 -28.24 -0.55 5.44
N THR A 99 -28.14 -0.95 4.18
CA THR A 99 -29.16 -0.69 3.15
C THR A 99 -30.54 -1.13 3.66
N GLY A 100 -31.53 -0.22 3.61
CA GLY A 100 -32.90 -0.48 4.10
C GLY A 100 -33.13 -0.17 5.58
N GLN A 101 -32.11 0.27 6.32
CA GLN A 101 -32.22 0.77 7.69
C GLN A 101 -31.97 2.28 7.75
N LYS A 102 -32.15 2.88 8.93
CA LYS A 102 -31.76 4.28 9.16
C LYS A 102 -30.26 4.42 8.96
N VAL A 103 -29.85 5.11 7.90
CA VAL A 103 -28.44 5.46 7.63
C VAL A 103 -28.15 6.84 8.19
N VAL A 104 -27.02 6.99 8.88
CA VAL A 104 -26.51 8.28 9.34
C VAL A 104 -25.20 8.56 8.64
N CYS A 105 -25.11 9.71 7.97
CA CYS A 105 -23.91 10.16 7.29
C CYS A 105 -23.34 11.38 7.99
N GLN A 106 -22.09 11.28 8.42
CA GLN A 106 -21.31 12.42 8.89
C GLN A 106 -20.63 13.07 7.69
N LYS A 107 -20.88 14.37 7.49
CA LYS A 107 -20.31 15.16 6.39
C LYS A 107 -19.34 16.19 6.94
N SER A 108 -18.13 16.22 6.41
CA SER A 108 -17.13 17.26 6.68
C SER A 108 -16.59 17.83 5.36
N ALA A 109 -16.09 19.07 5.38
CA ALA A 109 -15.35 19.60 4.25
C ALA A 109 -14.01 18.85 4.09
N VAL A 110 -13.55 18.69 2.85
CA VAL A 110 -12.19 18.23 2.57
C VAL A 110 -11.26 19.43 2.76
N GLN A 111 -10.48 19.44 3.84
CA GLN A 111 -9.40 20.42 4.01
C GLN A 111 -8.06 19.72 3.77
N THR A 112 -7.16 20.36 3.03
CA THR A 112 -5.81 19.87 2.80
C THR A 112 -5.12 19.57 4.13
N GLY A 113 -4.63 18.34 4.32
CA GLY A 113 -3.95 17.91 5.54
C GLY A 113 -4.86 17.47 6.70
N GLN A 114 -6.18 17.46 6.53
CA GLN A 114 -7.13 17.11 7.61
C GLN A 114 -7.39 15.60 7.74
N LEU A 115 -6.92 14.78 6.80
CA LEU A 115 -7.15 13.35 6.78
C LEU A 115 -5.80 12.63 6.72
N SER A 116 -5.32 12.12 7.86
CA SER A 116 -4.10 11.33 7.87
C SER A 116 -4.31 9.99 7.16
N SER A 117 -3.23 9.34 6.73
CA SER A 117 -3.30 7.99 6.15
C SER A 117 -3.89 6.97 7.15
N ALA A 118 -3.63 7.14 8.45
CA ALA A 118 -4.21 6.34 9.51
C ALA A 118 -5.73 6.54 9.62
N ASP A 119 -6.21 7.79 9.52
CA ASP A 119 -7.65 8.06 9.53
C ASP A 119 -8.33 7.40 8.32
N GLN A 120 -7.74 7.52 7.13
CA GLN A 120 -8.25 6.87 5.92
C GLN A 120 -8.33 5.35 6.08
N ALA A 121 -7.25 4.72 6.51
CA ALA A 121 -7.20 3.28 6.74
C ALA A 121 -8.29 2.83 7.73
N ALA A 122 -8.53 3.61 8.77
CA ALA A 122 -9.52 3.28 9.78
C ALA A 122 -10.97 3.51 9.30
N TYR A 123 -11.25 4.54 8.49
CA TYR A 123 -12.54 4.66 7.81
C TYR A 123 -12.79 3.52 6.84
N LEU A 124 -11.78 3.20 6.02
CA LEU A 124 -11.85 2.10 5.08
C LEU A 124 -12.08 0.78 5.81
N SER A 125 -11.38 0.52 6.90
CA SER A 125 -11.62 -0.67 7.73
C SER A 125 -13.05 -0.73 8.28
N ALA A 126 -13.60 0.41 8.71
CA ALA A 126 -14.96 0.49 9.23
C ALA A 126 -16.03 0.22 8.17
N VAL A 127 -15.81 0.64 6.92
CA VAL A 127 -16.80 0.48 5.84
C VAL A 127 -16.58 -0.79 5.02
N ALA A 128 -15.33 -1.12 4.72
CA ALA A 128 -14.91 -2.15 3.79
C ALA A 128 -14.53 -3.48 4.46
N GLY A 129 -14.49 -3.52 5.79
CA GLY A 129 -14.09 -4.69 6.57
C GLY A 129 -12.65 -4.60 7.06
N GLY A 130 -12.37 -5.30 8.17
CA GLY A 130 -11.03 -5.35 8.74
C GLY A 130 -10.02 -5.94 7.76
N GLY A 131 -8.84 -5.33 7.68
CA GLY A 131 -7.76 -5.78 6.79
C GLY A 131 -7.91 -5.38 5.33
N PHE A 132 -8.92 -4.56 4.96
CA PHE A 132 -9.03 -4.01 3.61
C PHE A 132 -7.83 -3.10 3.28
N ILE A 133 -7.22 -3.32 2.12
CA ILE A 133 -6.15 -2.49 1.55
C ILE A 133 -6.66 -1.81 0.29
N ASN A 134 -6.63 -0.47 0.26
CA ASN A 134 -6.84 0.28 -0.98
C ASN A 134 -5.53 0.48 -1.74
N THR A 135 -5.63 1.12 -2.91
CA THR A 135 -4.50 1.37 -3.78
C THR A 135 -3.43 2.25 -3.14
N GLU A 136 -3.83 3.31 -2.43
CA GLU A 136 -2.90 4.23 -1.76
C GLU A 136 -2.11 3.54 -0.64
N MET A 137 -2.74 2.65 0.12
CA MET A 137 -2.08 1.84 1.14
C MET A 137 -1.12 0.81 0.52
N ALA A 138 -1.54 0.14 -0.56
CA ALA A 138 -0.66 -0.78 -1.29
C ALA A 138 0.57 -0.06 -1.85
N LEU A 139 0.38 1.14 -2.43
CA LEU A 139 1.48 1.97 -2.93
C LEU A 139 2.44 2.39 -1.81
N ALA A 140 1.91 2.78 -0.64
CA ALA A 140 2.73 3.11 0.53
C ALA A 140 3.59 1.92 0.98
N LEU A 141 3.00 0.72 1.05
CA LEU A 141 3.70 -0.53 1.39
C LEU A 141 4.79 -0.88 0.36
N MET A 142 4.49 -0.76 -0.93
CA MET A 142 5.47 -1.00 -2.00
C MET A 142 6.64 0.00 -1.93
N THR A 143 6.34 1.28 -1.72
CA THR A 143 7.36 2.34 -1.60
C THR A 143 8.24 2.12 -0.38
N ALA A 144 7.65 1.72 0.75
CA ALA A 144 8.39 1.38 1.96
C ALA A 144 9.31 0.17 1.74
N ALA A 145 8.83 -0.89 1.07
CA ALA A 145 9.65 -2.07 0.78
C ALA A 145 10.81 -1.79 -0.21
N ALA A 146 10.65 -0.82 -1.11
CA ALA A 146 11.67 -0.49 -2.12
C ALA A 146 13.00 0.03 -1.54
N VAL A 147 12.98 0.58 -0.32
CA VAL A 147 14.17 1.15 0.34
C VAL A 147 14.78 0.23 1.40
N VAL A 148 14.21 -0.96 1.60
CA VAL A 148 14.63 -1.90 2.64
C VAL A 148 15.73 -2.83 2.10
N PRO A 149 16.94 -2.84 2.69
CA PRO A 149 18.00 -3.75 2.28
C PRO A 149 17.63 -5.21 2.55
N GLY A 150 17.91 -6.10 1.58
CA GLY A 150 17.75 -7.55 1.75
C GLY A 150 16.35 -8.10 1.46
N VAL A 151 15.40 -7.25 1.05
CA VAL A 151 14.10 -7.69 0.54
C VAL A 151 14.30 -8.55 -0.71
N LYS A 152 13.56 -9.67 -0.77
CA LYS A 152 13.53 -10.57 -1.91
C LYS A 152 12.27 -10.32 -2.70
N ILE A 153 12.42 -10.21 -4.02
CA ILE A 153 11.33 -9.98 -4.95
C ILE A 153 11.32 -11.12 -5.97
N ALA A 154 10.14 -11.68 -6.19
CA ALA A 154 9.89 -12.58 -7.31
C ALA A 154 8.76 -12.02 -8.17
N GLU A 155 8.99 -11.93 -9.47
CA GLU A 155 8.01 -11.49 -10.45
C GLU A 155 7.18 -12.68 -10.94
N ASN A 156 5.87 -12.47 -11.10
CA ASN A 156 4.98 -13.41 -11.76
C ASN A 156 3.83 -12.66 -12.45
N THR A 157 2.95 -13.40 -13.13
CA THR A 157 1.77 -12.83 -13.78
C THR A 157 0.52 -13.61 -13.40
N ALA A 158 -0.62 -12.93 -13.41
CA ALA A 158 -1.92 -13.55 -13.15
C ALA A 158 -3.04 -12.87 -13.93
N THR A 159 -4.06 -13.65 -14.28
CA THR A 159 -5.34 -13.10 -14.76
C THR A 159 -6.34 -13.09 -13.63
N ILE A 160 -6.79 -11.91 -13.19
CA ILE A 160 -7.68 -11.73 -12.03
C ILE A 160 -8.89 -10.91 -12.47
N ALA A 161 -10.09 -11.48 -12.31
CA ALA A 161 -11.35 -10.90 -12.81
C ALA A 161 -11.28 -10.41 -14.28
N GLY A 162 -10.57 -11.16 -15.13
CA GLY A 162 -10.37 -10.85 -16.54
C GLY A 162 -9.30 -9.79 -16.84
N GLN A 163 -8.60 -9.28 -15.81
CA GLN A 163 -7.49 -8.33 -15.96
C GLN A 163 -6.16 -9.07 -15.94
N GLN A 164 -5.37 -8.95 -17.00
CA GLN A 164 -3.97 -9.41 -17.00
C GLN A 164 -3.14 -8.50 -16.11
N SER A 165 -2.39 -9.10 -15.18
CA SER A 165 -1.66 -8.38 -14.14
C SER A 165 -0.23 -8.87 -14.04
N ASP A 166 0.68 -7.91 -13.86
CA ASP A 166 2.03 -8.18 -13.38
C ASP A 166 1.98 -8.18 -11.85
N CYS A 167 2.71 -9.11 -11.24
CA CYS A 167 2.64 -9.38 -9.82
C CYS A 167 4.03 -9.50 -9.21
N LEU A 168 4.15 -9.10 -7.95
CA LEU A 168 5.36 -9.25 -7.15
C LEU A 168 5.05 -10.00 -5.87
N ASP A 169 5.87 -11.00 -5.56
CA ASP A 169 6.01 -11.57 -4.23
C ASP A 169 7.17 -10.86 -3.52
N VAL A 170 6.87 -10.14 -2.45
CA VAL A 170 7.83 -9.36 -1.67
C VAL A 170 7.97 -9.98 -0.29
N THR A 171 9.17 -10.48 0.02
CA THR A 171 9.45 -11.21 1.27
C THR A 171 10.72 -10.69 1.95
N GLY A 172 10.89 -11.02 3.23
CA GLY A 172 12.08 -10.63 4.00
C GLY A 172 12.06 -9.16 4.42
N ILE A 173 10.88 -8.55 4.58
CA ILE A 173 10.74 -7.19 5.10
C ILE A 173 11.01 -7.25 6.62
N PRO A 174 12.07 -6.60 7.13
CA PRO A 174 12.34 -6.52 8.57
C PRO A 174 11.16 -5.89 9.29
N GLN A 175 10.84 -6.43 10.46
CA GLN A 175 9.81 -5.85 11.30
C GLN A 175 10.36 -4.63 12.02
N ASP A 176 9.68 -3.50 11.89
CA ASP A 176 9.89 -2.40 12.82
C ASP A 176 9.23 -2.76 14.14
N ALA A 177 10.05 -2.97 15.17
CA ALA A 177 9.58 -3.26 16.52
C ALA A 177 8.78 -2.11 17.15
N ASN A 178 8.81 -0.91 16.54
CA ASN A 178 8.10 0.28 17.00
C ASN A 178 6.85 0.61 16.17
N ALA A 179 6.50 -0.23 15.18
CA ALA A 179 5.29 -0.02 14.39
C ALA A 179 4.07 0.03 15.31
N GLY A 180 3.38 1.16 15.32
CA GLY A 180 2.15 1.36 16.08
C GLY A 180 0.98 0.60 15.46
N PRO A 181 -0.13 0.44 16.19
CA PRO A 181 -1.34 -0.26 15.71
C PRO A 181 -2.00 0.39 14.49
N ASN A 182 -1.58 1.59 14.11
CA ASN A 182 -2.09 2.34 12.97
C ASN A 182 -1.09 2.46 11.81
N ASP A 183 0.09 1.84 11.93
CA ASP A 183 1.10 1.87 10.88
C ASP A 183 0.80 0.78 9.85
N VAL A 184 0.60 1.21 8.60
CA VAL A 184 0.43 0.28 7.48
C VAL A 184 1.78 -0.37 7.21
N SER A 185 1.94 -1.59 7.70
CA SER A 185 3.18 -2.37 7.62
C SER A 185 2.86 -3.84 7.36
N ALA A 186 3.75 -4.52 6.63
CA ALA A 186 3.58 -5.93 6.26
C ALA A 186 4.90 -6.70 6.41
N LYS A 187 4.84 -7.94 6.92
CA LYS A 187 5.98 -8.88 6.97
C LYS A 187 6.43 -9.32 5.59
N GLU A 188 5.44 -9.53 4.74
CA GLU A 188 5.54 -9.94 3.36
C GLU A 188 4.23 -9.56 2.68
N PHE A 189 4.28 -9.41 1.36
CA PHE A 189 3.07 -9.23 0.58
C PHE A 189 3.22 -9.71 -0.85
N HIS A 190 2.09 -10.08 -1.43
CA HIS A 190 1.89 -10.36 -2.83
C HIS A 190 0.97 -9.28 -3.42
N VAL A 191 1.44 -8.57 -4.43
CA VAL A 191 0.70 -7.49 -5.09
C VAL A 191 0.60 -7.77 -6.58
N CYS A 192 -0.58 -7.56 -7.16
CA CYS A 192 -0.82 -7.65 -8.60
C CYS A 192 -1.47 -6.38 -9.11
N VAL A 193 -0.94 -5.86 -10.22
CA VAL A 193 -1.42 -4.62 -10.85
C VAL A 193 -1.63 -4.87 -12.34
N ALA A 194 -2.82 -4.54 -12.83
CA ALA A 194 -3.12 -4.62 -14.26
C ALA A 194 -2.29 -3.62 -15.07
N GLU A 195 -2.19 -3.82 -16.38
CA GLU A 195 -1.51 -2.87 -17.28
C GLU A 195 -2.07 -1.44 -17.17
N SER A 196 -3.39 -1.31 -16.92
CA SER A 196 -4.06 -0.03 -16.69
C SER A 196 -3.63 0.69 -15.39
N GLY A 197 -2.94 0.01 -14.48
CA GLY A 197 -2.63 0.49 -13.13
C GLY A 197 -3.65 0.09 -12.07
N LEU A 198 -4.73 -0.61 -12.42
CA LEU A 198 -5.71 -1.11 -11.45
C LEU A 198 -5.06 -2.13 -10.50
N LEU A 199 -5.21 -1.94 -9.19
CA LEU A 199 -4.87 -2.96 -8.21
C LEU A 199 -5.80 -4.17 -8.40
N THR A 200 -5.28 -5.32 -8.78
CA THR A 200 -6.11 -6.53 -8.95
C THR A 200 -6.02 -7.46 -7.76
N ARG A 201 -4.91 -7.41 -7.02
CA ARG A 201 -4.76 -8.12 -5.75
C ARG A 201 -3.72 -7.47 -4.86
N PHE A 202 -3.99 -7.49 -3.56
CA PHE A 202 -2.98 -7.34 -2.51
C PHE A 202 -3.25 -8.43 -1.47
N LYS A 203 -2.22 -9.16 -1.04
CA LYS A 203 -2.29 -10.08 0.10
C LYS A 203 -1.04 -9.89 0.94
N GLY A 204 -1.19 -9.72 2.24
CA GLY A 204 -0.06 -9.57 3.15
C GLY A 204 -0.46 -9.93 4.57
N VAL A 205 0.54 -9.88 5.45
CA VAL A 205 0.36 -10.12 6.89
C VAL A 205 0.79 -8.87 7.63
N GLY A 206 -0.14 -8.28 8.39
CA GLY A 206 0.10 -7.13 9.24
C GLY A 206 1.04 -7.45 10.41
N THR A 207 1.47 -6.42 11.13
CA THR A 207 2.31 -6.56 12.33
C THR A 207 1.61 -7.27 13.49
N ASP A 208 0.28 -7.28 13.50
CA ASP A 208 -0.57 -8.00 14.45
C ASP A 208 -0.87 -9.45 14.03
N ASP A 209 -0.14 -9.98 13.04
CA ASP A 209 -0.30 -11.31 12.45
C ASP A 209 -1.67 -11.55 11.77
N LYS A 210 -2.46 -10.49 11.53
CA LYS A 210 -3.70 -10.60 10.76
C LYS A 210 -3.45 -10.45 9.27
N ALA A 211 -4.24 -11.17 8.49
CA ALA A 211 -4.28 -11.01 7.05
C ALA A 211 -4.80 -9.61 6.69
N ILE A 212 -4.09 -8.96 5.77
CA ILE A 212 -4.50 -7.70 5.14
C ILE A 212 -4.49 -7.91 3.64
N GLY A 213 -5.53 -7.45 2.94
CA GLY A 213 -5.58 -7.65 1.51
C GLY A 213 -6.95 -7.50 0.88
N VAL A 214 -6.91 -7.51 -0.44
CA VAL A 214 -8.06 -7.46 -1.33
C VAL A 214 -7.76 -8.26 -2.58
N GLU A 215 -8.79 -8.85 -3.17
CA GLU A 215 -8.73 -9.46 -4.49
C GLU A 215 -9.91 -8.98 -5.33
N LEU A 216 -9.62 -8.53 -6.55
CA LEU A 216 -10.60 -8.07 -7.49
C LEU A 216 -11.49 -9.23 -7.93
N SER A 217 -12.80 -9.06 -7.81
CA SER A 217 -13.79 -10.05 -8.20
C SER A 217 -14.65 -9.63 -9.39
N LYS A 218 -14.85 -8.31 -9.58
CA LYS A 218 -15.52 -7.73 -10.75
C LYS A 218 -14.93 -6.38 -11.10
N TYR A 219 -14.94 -6.03 -12.38
CA TYR A 219 -14.47 -4.74 -12.89
C TYR A 219 -15.37 -4.23 -14.03
N SER A 220 -15.56 -2.92 -14.09
CA SER A 220 -16.29 -2.20 -15.14
C SER A 220 -15.79 -0.77 -15.23
N GLU A 221 -15.64 -0.24 -16.44
CA GLU A 221 -15.30 1.18 -16.67
C GLU A 221 -16.50 2.12 -16.51
N LYS A 222 -17.70 1.56 -16.33
CA LYS A 222 -18.92 2.33 -16.04
C LYS A 222 -18.98 2.69 -14.57
N VAL A 223 -19.36 3.94 -14.29
CA VAL A 223 -19.58 4.47 -12.95
C VAL A 223 -21.03 4.89 -12.75
N ASP A 224 -21.57 4.63 -11.56
CA ASP A 224 -22.87 5.16 -11.14
C ASP A 224 -22.64 6.44 -10.33
N ALA A 225 -23.15 7.57 -10.82
CA ALA A 225 -23.04 8.85 -10.13
C ALA A 225 -23.69 8.84 -8.74
N GLN A 226 -24.65 7.95 -8.48
CA GLN A 226 -25.28 7.78 -7.16
C GLN A 226 -24.33 7.19 -6.11
N ALA A 227 -23.19 6.64 -6.51
CA ALA A 227 -22.15 6.19 -5.58
C ALA A 227 -21.51 7.35 -4.81
N PHE A 228 -21.50 8.55 -5.40
CA PHE A 228 -20.83 9.74 -4.85
C PHE A 228 -21.74 10.64 -4.00
N VAL A 229 -22.93 10.18 -3.64
CA VAL A 229 -23.87 10.92 -2.80
C VAL A 229 -24.34 10.08 -1.63
N ALA A 230 -24.80 10.74 -0.56
CA ALA A 230 -25.38 10.06 0.59
C ALA A 230 -26.56 9.17 0.14
N PRO A 231 -26.72 7.96 0.72
CA PRO A 231 -27.87 7.10 0.43
C PRO A 231 -29.19 7.85 0.61
N LYS A 232 -30.17 7.54 -0.26
CA LYS A 232 -31.51 8.15 -0.17
C LYS A 232 -32.11 7.93 1.21
N GLY A 233 -32.56 9.01 1.85
CA GLY A 233 -33.16 8.98 3.19
C GLY A 233 -32.15 8.95 4.34
N ALA A 234 -30.85 9.05 4.07
CA ALA A 234 -29.85 9.17 5.12
C ALA A 234 -30.02 10.47 5.90
N GLN A 235 -29.88 10.39 7.23
CA GLN A 235 -29.74 11.57 8.07
C GLN A 235 -28.32 12.11 7.92
N ILE A 236 -28.19 13.37 7.48
CA ILE A 236 -26.90 14.03 7.33
C ILE A 236 -26.60 14.84 8.60
N VAL A 237 -25.45 14.59 9.20
CA VAL A 237 -24.92 15.34 10.34
C VAL A 237 -23.64 16.05 9.88
N THR A 238 -23.62 17.38 9.93
CA THR A 238 -22.43 18.16 9.60
C THR A 238 -21.45 18.12 10.76
N ALA A 239 -20.18 17.84 10.48
CA ALA A 239 -19.09 17.88 11.44
C ALA A 239 -17.99 18.84 10.94
N THR A 240 -17.36 19.55 11.87
CA THR A 240 -16.22 20.44 11.58
C THR A 240 -14.93 19.68 11.31
N ALA A 241 -14.85 18.41 11.71
CA ALA A 241 -13.76 17.48 11.42
C ALA A 241 -14.33 16.10 11.05
N PRO A 242 -13.56 15.26 10.34
CA PRO A 242 -13.93 13.88 10.07
C PRO A 242 -14.14 13.13 11.41
N PRO A 243 -15.15 12.25 11.51
CA PRO A 243 -15.48 11.57 12.77
C PRO A 243 -14.41 10.57 13.20
N ALA A 244 -13.92 10.62 14.44
CA ALA A 244 -12.89 9.70 14.92
C ALA A 244 -13.19 8.23 14.52
N PRO A 245 -12.29 7.55 13.79
CA PRO A 245 -12.53 6.19 13.35
C PRO A 245 -12.77 5.24 14.54
N GLY A 246 -13.77 4.36 14.45
CA GLY A 246 -13.94 3.24 15.40
C GLY A 246 -14.54 3.57 16.76
N LYS A 247 -15.38 4.61 16.89
CA LYS A 247 -16.25 4.80 18.07
C LYS A 247 -17.70 4.41 17.80
#